data_AF-A0A1G6ITQ7-F1
#
_entry.id   AF-A0A1G6ITQ7-F1
#
_cell.length_a   1.000
_cell.length_b   1.000
_cell.length_c   1.000
_cell.angle_alpha   90.00
_cell.angle_beta   90.00
_cell.angle_gamma   90.00
#
_symmetry.space_group_name_H-M   'P 1'
#
loop_
_entity.id
_entity.type
_entity.pdbx_description
1 polymer ?
#
loop_
_entity_poly.entity_id
_entity_poly.type
_entity_poly.pdbx_seq_one_letter_code
_entity_poly.pdbx_strand_id
1 'polypeptide(L)' 'MIPQRMEEVVSALKALDEVRWIVFTTGKYPLMLEVLTRDYDDLSEFLMNRLNRIESITSTQVITVLKKLKSRFNFIR' A
#
# COMPACT_ATOMS: atom_id res chain seq x y z
N MET A 1 -0.75 7.35 19.41
CA MET A 1 -2.12 6.88 19.15
C MET A 1 -2.38 7.07 17.66
N ILE A 2 -2.74 6.00 16.95
CA ILE A 2 -3.12 6.09 15.54
C ILE A 2 -4.60 6.53 15.50
N PRO A 3 -5.01 7.54 14.71
CA PRO A 3 -6.41 7.97 14.66
C PRO A 3 -7.34 6.83 14.20
N GLN A 4 -8.57 6.74 14.72
CA GLN A 4 -9.52 5.66 14.35
C GLN A 4 -9.69 5.48 12.82
N ARG A 5 -9.78 6.59 12.07
CA ARG A 5 -9.89 6.54 10.60
C ARG A 5 -8.71 5.85 9.92
N MET A 6 -7.51 5.91 10.51
CA MET A 6 -6.33 5.23 9.99
C MET A 6 -6.38 3.72 10.27
N GLU A 7 -6.95 3.31 11.40
CA GLU A 7 -7.15 1.88 11.70
C GLU A 7 -8.13 1.23 10.72
N GLU A 8 -9.21 1.93 10.36
CA GLU A 8 -10.17 1.50 9.33
C GLU A 8 -9.50 1.33 7.96
N VAL A 9 -8.68 2.31 7.55
CA VAL A 9 -7.90 2.24 6.30
C VAL A 9 -6.95 1.04 6.32
N VAL A 10 -6.19 0.86 7.40
CA VAL A 10 -5.26 -0.27 7.52
C VAL A 10 -6.00 -1.61 7.51
N SER A 11 -7.17 -1.70 8.15
CA SER A 11 -8.02 -2.90 8.12
C SER A 11 -8.47 -3.23 6.69
N ALA A 12 -8.98 -2.23 5.96
CA ALA A 12 -9.39 -2.40 4.57
C ALA A 12 -8.22 -2.82 3.67
N LEU A 13 -7.06 -2.18 3.82
CA LEU A 13 -5.84 -2.51 3.04
C LEU A 13 -5.32 -3.92 3.33
N LYS A 14 -5.43 -4.41 4.58
CA LYS A 14 -5.04 -5.78 4.94
C LYS A 14 -5.92 -6.86 4.30
N ALA A 15 -7.12 -6.50 3.84
CA ALA A 15 -8.04 -7.43 3.18
C ALA A 15 -7.82 -7.49 1.65
N LEU A 16 -6.90 -6.69 1.09
CA LEU A 16 -6.58 -6.69 -0.33
C LEU A 16 -5.39 -7.61 -0.60
N ASP A 17 -5.60 -8.69 -1.35
CA ASP A 17 -4.56 -9.68 -1.68
C ASP A 17 -3.37 -9.07 -2.42
N GLU A 18 -3.61 -8.00 -3.18
CA GLU A 18 -2.60 -7.25 -3.91
C GLU A 18 -1.60 -6.54 -2.98
N VAL A 19 -1.99 -6.26 -1.72
CA VAL A 19 -1.17 -5.55 -0.74
C VAL A 19 -0.25 -6.53 -0.01
N ARG A 20 1.02 -6.57 -0.43
CA ARG A 20 2.04 -7.46 0.15
C ARG A 20 2.57 -6.94 1.49
N TRP A 21 2.65 -5.63 1.64
CA TRP A 21 3.32 -5.01 2.79
C TRP A 21 2.76 -3.62 3.05
N ILE A 22 2.56 -3.31 4.33
CA ILE A 22 2.07 -2.01 4.81
C ILE A 22 3.05 -1.50 5.86
N VAL A 23 3.50 -0.26 5.72
CA VAL A 23 4.27 0.43 6.76
C VAL A 23 3.72 1.78 7.10
N PHE A 24 3.86 2.14 8.37
CA PHE A 24 3.62 3.47 8.87
C PHE A 24 4.91 4.30 8.79
N THR A 25 4.84 5.51 8.26
CA THR A 25 6.00 6.38 8.04
C THR A 25 5.77 7.77 8.61
N THR A 26 6.86 8.48 8.92
CA THR A 26 6.83 9.89 9.32
C THR A 26 6.90 10.85 8.13
N GLY A 27 6.88 10.31 6.90
CA GLY A 27 6.97 11.09 5.67
C GLY A 27 5.68 11.82 5.32
N LYS A 28 5.65 12.39 4.10
CA LYS A 28 4.48 13.11 3.57
C LYS A 28 3.20 12.29 3.63
N TYR A 29 3.31 10.97 3.40
CA TYR A 29 2.21 10.04 3.51
C TYR A 29 2.44 9.13 4.73
N PRO A 30 1.46 9.01 5.64
CA PRO A 30 1.62 8.21 6.84
C PRO A 30 1.67 6.71 6.54
N LEU A 31 1.17 6.26 5.39
CA LEU A 31 1.23 4.88 4.95
C LEU A 31 2.03 4.76 3.66
N MET A 32 2.88 3.74 3.58
CA MET A 32 3.50 3.28 2.35
C MET A 32 3.19 1.80 2.17
N LEU A 33 2.86 1.44 0.94
CA LEU A 33 2.41 0.11 0.56
C LEU A 33 3.37 -0.47 -0.47
N GLU A 34 3.57 -1.77 -0.42
CA GLU A 34 4.07 -2.52 -1.58
C GLU A 34 2.95 -3.40 -2.11
N VAL A 35 2.57 -3.16 -3.36
CA VAL A 35 1.52 -3.90 -4.05
C VAL A 35 2.13 -4.76 -5.16
N LEU A 36 1.57 -5.95 -5.36
CA LEU A 36 1.94 -6.85 -6.44
C LEU A 36 0.75 -7.02 -7.37
N THR A 37 0.94 -6.68 -8.63
CA THR A 37 -0.03 -6.85 -9.72
C THR A 37 0.65 -7.54 -10.88
N ARG A 38 -0.14 -8.16 -11.76
CA ARG A 38 0.35 -8.95 -12.89
C ARG A 38 0.93 -8.08 -14.00
N ASP A 39 0.29 -6.94 -14.25
CA ASP A 39 0.64 -5.99 -15.30
C ASP A 39 0.08 -4.59 -14.95
N TYR A 40 0.14 -3.68 -15.93
CA TYR A 40 -0.35 -2.30 -15.79
C TYR A 40 -1.86 -2.20 -15.76
N ASP A 41 -2.59 -3.10 -16.44
CA ASP A 41 -4.05 -3.08 -16.44
C ASP A 41 -4.58 -3.53 -15.09
N ASP A 42 -3.98 -4.59 -14.52
CA ASP A 42 -4.24 -5.08 -13.17
C ASP A 42 -3.90 -4.01 -12.10
N LEU A 43 -2.82 -3.25 -12.30
CA LEU A 43 -2.51 -2.09 -11.44
C LEU A 43 -3.55 -0.97 -11.55
N SER A 44 -3.97 -0.65 -12.76
CA SER A 44 -5.00 0.38 -13.00
C SER A 44 -6.33 -0.02 -12.34
N GLU A 45 -6.75 -1.28 -12.50
CA GLU A 45 -7.93 -1.83 -11.86
C GLU A 45 -7.82 -1.77 -10.33
N PHE A 46 -6.69 -2.18 -9.77
CA PHE A 46 -6.43 -2.05 -8.33
C PHE A 46 -6.59 -0.61 -7.85
N LEU A 47 -5.93 0.35 -8.51
CA LEU A 47 -5.96 1.75 -8.10
C LEU A 47 -7.36 2.36 -8.19
N MET A 48 -8.04 2.14 -9.33
CA MET A 48 -9.33 2.79 -9.61
C MET A 48 -10.50 2.12 -8.89
N ASN A 49 -10.50 0.78 -8.80
CA ASN A 49 -11.67 0.02 -8.37
C ASN A 49 -11.52 -0.61 -6.99
N ARG A 50 -10.31 -0.74 -6.46
CA ARG A 50 -10.07 -1.37 -5.15
C ARG A 50 -9.62 -0.31 -4.14
N LEU A 51 -8.49 0.35 -4.40
CA LEU A 51 -7.89 1.33 -3.50
C LEU A 51 -8.76 2.58 -3.35
N ASN A 52 -9.24 3.15 -4.45
CA ASN A 52 -10.05 4.37 -4.44
C ASN A 52 -11.44 4.20 -3.80
N ARG A 53 -11.88 2.95 -3.52
CA ARG A 53 -13.12 2.70 -2.78
C ARG A 53 -12.97 2.87 -1.26
N ILE A 54 -11.74 3.00 -0.77
CA ILE A 54 -11.48 3.25 0.65
C ILE A 54 -11.63 4.76 0.89
N GLU A 55 -12.83 5.18 1.31
CA GLU A 55 -13.24 6.60 1.40
C GLU A 55 -12.26 7.50 2.19
N SER A 56 -11.62 6.95 3.22
CA SER A 56 -10.68 7.69 4.08
C SER A 56 -9.33 8.00 3.40
N ILE A 57 -9.06 7.47 2.20
CA ILE A 57 -7.85 7.76 1.43
C ILE A 57 -8.06 9.05 0.62
N THR A 58 -7.38 10.12 1.00
CA THR A 58 -7.52 11.44 0.36
C THR A 58 -6.49 11.71 -0.73
N SER A 59 -5.39 10.95 -0.76
CA SER A 59 -4.32 11.14 -1.72
C SER A 59 -3.47 9.87 -1.83
N THR A 60 -2.99 9.58 -3.03
CA THR A 60 -2.13 8.42 -3.31
C THR A 60 -1.00 8.85 -4.23
N GLN A 61 0.19 8.30 -4.00
CA GLN A 61 1.34 8.42 -4.90
C GLN A 61 1.80 7.02 -5.29
N VAL A 62 1.87 6.77 -6.61
CA VAL A 62 2.26 5.47 -7.15
C VAL A 62 3.71 5.55 -7.64
N ILE A 63 4.52 4.57 -7.24
CA ILE A 63 5.92 4.45 -7.67
C ILE A 63 6.10 3.03 -8.22
N THR A 64 6.46 2.92 -9.49
CA THR A 64 6.74 1.61 -10.12
C THR A 64 8.18 1.20 -9.87
N VAL A 65 8.38 0.02 -9.28
CA VAL A 65 9.73 -0.53 -9.07
C VAL A 65 10.24 -1.12 -10.38
N LEU A 66 11.22 -0.46 -11.00
CA LEU A 66 11.81 -0.93 -12.26
C LEU A 66 12.72 -2.15 -12.08
N LYS A 67 13.46 -2.20 -10.96
CA LYS A 67 14.36 -3.31 -10.65
C LYS A 67 14.52 -3.47 -9.14
N LYS A 68 14.22 -4.66 -8.64
CA LYS A 68 14.47 -5.03 -7.25
C LYS A 68 15.94 -5.45 -7.09
N LEU A 69 16.75 -4.60 -6.46
CA LEU A 69 18.19 -4.86 -6.28
C LEU A 69 18.50 -5.81 -5.12
N LYS A 70 17.67 -5.79 -4.06
CA LYS A 70 17.79 -6.66 -2.89
C LYS A 70 16.44 -6.73 -2.18
N SER A 71 16.08 -7.90 -1.65
CA SER A 71 14.92 -8.06 -0.76
C SER A 71 15.24 -9.14 0.28
N ARG A 72 15.08 -8.79 1.56
CA ARG A 72 15.22 -9.68 2.71
C ARG A 72 14.22 -9.23 3.78
N PHE A 73 13.51 -10.18 4.39
CA PHE A 73 12.47 -9.92 5.39
C PHE A 73 12.88 -10.32 6.81
N ASN A 74 14.15 -10.67 7.01
CA ASN A 74 14.66 -11.10 8.31
C ASN A 74 15.38 -9.94 8.98
N PHE A 75 15.08 -9.74 10.25
CA PHE A 75 15.90 -8.88 11.12
C PHE A 75 17.26 -9.54 11.29
N ILE A 76 18.33 -8.85 10.89
CA ILE A 76 19.70 -9.28 11.18
C ILE A 76 20.17 -8.41 12.32
N ARG A 77 20.11 -8.99 13.53
CA ARG A 77 20.39 -8.41 14.86
C ARG A 77 19.33 -7.47 15.40
#